data_AF-A0A7W7FV53-F1
#
_entry.id   AF-A0A7W7FV53-F1
#
_cell.length_a   1.000
_cell.length_b   1.000
_cell.length_c   1.000
_cell.angle_alpha   90.00
_cell.angle_beta   90.00
_cell.angle_gamma   90.00
#
_symmetry.space_group_name_H-M   'P 1'
#
loop_
_entity.id
_entity.type
_entity.pdbx_description
1 polymer ?
#
loop_
_entity_poly.entity_id
_entity_poly.type
_entity_poly.pdbx_seq_one_letter_code
_entity_poly.pdbx_strand_id
1 'polypeptide(L)'
;MRYGGIAGALALALLSLTGCGTQAVIGSAEAVPIEGTPRAVLVTPGKVAPLKVDEARKLIPGEPFDAPPLKKMVEELRLQTLVMVQFRGEVAGSCKDDKIVFKAGGITDCMVTYNGLQVPWQITVSDDFKESDMLVKYTMKPLKGVLQAEAVHALFAEQYQRLGDELRCDQLPAAQLVEPGKKTEFKCQYRTVSGNGRQITLRDVTVDVSRRGSIAFL
;
A
#
# COMPACT_ATOMS: atom_id res chain seq x y z
N MET A 1 -90.50 15.09 -16.69
CA MET A 1 -91.07 14.74 -18.02
C MET A 1 -89.92 14.41 -18.96
N ARG A 2 -90.09 13.34 -19.72
CA ARG A 2 -89.11 12.72 -20.64
C ARG A 2 -88.79 13.64 -21.82
N TYR A 3 -87.54 13.59 -22.29
CA TYR A 3 -87.08 13.54 -23.70
C TYR A 3 -85.55 13.27 -23.58
N GLY A 4 -84.94 12.21 -24.12
CA GLY A 4 -85.05 11.67 -25.48
C GLY A 4 -83.72 11.97 -26.17
N GLY A 5 -82.80 11.00 -26.23
CA GLY A 5 -81.44 11.17 -26.70
C GLY A 5 -81.30 11.24 -28.23
N ILE A 6 -80.11 11.65 -28.71
CA ILE A 6 -79.65 11.44 -30.09
C ILE A 6 -78.12 11.26 -30.07
N ALA A 7 -77.67 10.19 -30.73
CA ALA A 7 -76.28 9.90 -31.07
C ALA A 7 -75.79 10.72 -32.27
N GLY A 8 -74.51 11.06 -32.33
CA GLY A 8 -73.91 11.64 -33.54
C GLY A 8 -72.39 11.79 -33.42
N ALA A 9 -71.66 10.91 -34.13
CA ALA A 9 -70.22 10.97 -34.32
C ALA A 9 -69.83 12.01 -35.40
N LEU A 10 -68.68 12.68 -35.26
CA LEU A 10 -67.87 13.34 -36.31
C LEU A 10 -66.54 13.78 -35.65
N ALA A 11 -65.41 13.12 -35.91
CA ALA A 11 -64.48 13.30 -37.03
C ALA A 11 -63.40 14.39 -36.80
N LEU A 12 -62.14 13.91 -36.83
CA LEU A 12 -60.82 14.54 -37.02
C LEU A 12 -60.72 16.06 -37.28
N ALA A 13 -59.71 16.70 -36.66
CA ALA A 13 -58.54 17.26 -37.37
C ALA A 13 -57.48 17.83 -36.40
N LEU A 14 -56.24 17.37 -36.56
CA LEU A 14 -55.00 17.93 -36.01
C LEU A 14 -54.65 19.25 -36.71
N LEU A 15 -54.20 20.25 -35.95
CA LEU A 15 -53.36 21.37 -36.41
C LEU A 15 -52.69 22.00 -35.16
N SER A 16 -51.62 21.38 -34.66
CA SER A 16 -50.73 22.02 -33.68
C SER A 16 -49.67 22.84 -34.41
N LEU A 17 -49.69 24.13 -34.10
CA LEU A 17 -48.81 25.17 -34.61
C LEU A 17 -47.33 24.80 -34.45
N THR A 18 -46.57 25.00 -35.53
CA THR A 18 -45.11 25.01 -35.56
C THR A 18 -44.59 26.25 -34.83
N GLY A 19 -44.36 26.10 -33.52
CA GLY A 19 -43.61 27.06 -32.71
C GLY A 19 -42.11 26.88 -32.92
N CYS A 20 -41.49 27.88 -33.53
CA CYS A 20 -40.03 28.06 -33.57
C CYS A 20 -39.51 28.23 -32.15
N GLY A 21 -38.72 27.26 -31.69
CA GLY A 21 -38.02 27.31 -30.42
C GLY A 21 -36.81 26.42 -30.52
N THR A 22 -35.71 26.99 -31.00
CA THR A 22 -34.38 26.37 -30.93
C THR A 22 -34.03 26.22 -29.45
N GLN A 23 -34.50 25.16 -28.83
CA GLN A 23 -33.94 24.67 -27.59
C GLN A 23 -32.55 24.16 -27.94
N ALA A 24 -31.54 24.95 -27.57
CA ALA A 24 -30.21 24.42 -27.37
C ALA A 24 -30.38 23.25 -26.39
N VAL A 25 -30.34 22.03 -26.93
CA VAL A 25 -30.22 20.83 -26.14
C VAL A 25 -28.86 20.97 -25.47
N ILE A 26 -28.85 21.45 -24.23
CA ILE A 26 -27.75 21.22 -23.31
C ILE A 26 -27.76 19.71 -23.17
N GLY A 27 -26.96 19.06 -24.01
CA GLY A 27 -26.73 17.64 -23.95
C GLY A 27 -26.32 17.35 -22.52
N SER A 28 -27.23 16.72 -21.78
CA SER A 28 -26.97 16.09 -20.51
C SER A 28 -25.67 15.33 -20.70
N ALA A 29 -24.62 15.71 -19.99
CA ALA A 29 -23.40 14.93 -19.96
C ALA A 29 -23.81 13.54 -19.45
N GLU A 30 -23.97 12.58 -20.36
CA GLU A 30 -24.21 11.20 -19.99
C GLU A 30 -23.08 10.81 -19.04
N ALA A 31 -23.46 10.40 -17.84
CA ALA A 31 -22.51 9.95 -16.85
C ALA A 31 -21.68 8.84 -17.49
N VAL A 32 -20.38 9.07 -17.63
CA VAL A 32 -19.46 8.10 -18.20
C VAL A 32 -19.52 6.86 -17.31
N PRO A 33 -19.86 5.68 -17.86
CA PRO A 33 -19.96 4.47 -17.05
C PRO A 33 -18.60 4.18 -16.39
N ILE A 34 -18.63 4.04 -15.07
CA ILE A 34 -17.49 3.61 -14.26
C ILE A 34 -17.65 2.12 -14.01
N GLU A 35 -16.71 1.32 -14.49
CA GLU A 35 -16.68 -0.11 -14.15
C GLU A 35 -16.05 -0.30 -12.76
N GLY A 36 -16.82 -0.87 -11.83
CA GLY A 36 -16.37 -1.23 -10.48
C GLY A 36 -16.76 -0.24 -9.38
N THR A 37 -16.43 -0.59 -8.14
CA THR A 37 -16.71 0.23 -6.95
C THR A 37 -15.43 0.90 -6.46
N PRO A 38 -15.42 2.23 -6.23
CA PRO A 38 -14.28 2.93 -5.66
C PRO A 38 -13.91 2.40 -4.26
N ARG A 39 -12.61 2.32 -3.96
CA ARG A 39 -12.14 1.96 -2.62
C ARG A 39 -12.40 3.08 -1.60
N ALA A 40 -12.49 2.75 -0.31
CA ALA A 40 -12.98 3.67 0.71
C ALA A 40 -12.10 4.92 0.89
N VAL A 41 -10.78 4.73 0.97
CA VAL A 41 -9.82 5.77 1.39
C VAL A 41 -9.20 6.45 0.18
N LEU A 42 -9.30 7.77 0.07
CA LEU A 42 -8.56 8.55 -0.95
C LEU A 42 -7.08 8.65 -0.54
N VAL A 43 -6.18 8.38 -1.49
CA VAL A 43 -4.74 8.51 -1.31
C VAL A 43 -4.24 9.77 -2.00
N THR A 44 -3.67 10.70 -1.24
CA THR A 44 -3.11 11.96 -1.76
C THR A 44 -1.59 11.82 -1.94
N PRO A 45 -1.06 11.92 -3.18
CA PRO A 45 0.38 11.90 -3.41
C PRO A 45 1.10 13.02 -2.67
N GLY A 46 2.33 12.75 -2.22
CA GLY A 46 3.20 13.74 -1.59
C GLY A 46 2.83 14.11 -0.15
N LYS A 47 1.74 13.57 0.43
CA LYS A 47 1.40 13.81 1.84
C LYS A 47 2.50 13.35 2.79
N VAL A 48 3.09 12.19 2.49
CA VAL A 48 4.29 11.67 3.15
C VAL A 48 5.14 10.92 2.12
N ALA A 49 6.46 11.07 2.18
CA ALA A 49 7.39 10.34 1.32
C ALA A 49 7.87 9.05 2.00
N PRO A 50 7.98 7.93 1.25
CA PRO A 50 8.65 6.73 1.75
C PRO A 50 10.08 7.04 2.21
N LEU A 51 10.52 6.37 3.26
CA LEU A 51 11.89 6.48 3.77
C LEU A 51 12.85 5.76 2.83
N LYS A 52 13.83 6.50 2.31
CA LYS A 52 14.91 5.93 1.47
C LYS A 52 15.99 5.29 2.34
N VAL A 53 16.75 4.35 1.76
CA VAL A 53 17.81 3.61 2.49
C VAL A 53 18.86 4.56 3.08
N ASP A 54 19.31 5.53 2.29
CA ASP A 54 20.29 6.55 2.67
C ASP A 54 19.75 7.55 3.68
N GLU A 55 18.43 7.72 3.76
CA GLU A 55 17.78 8.43 4.86
C GLU A 55 17.72 7.57 6.13
N ALA A 56 17.39 6.28 6.02
CA ALA A 56 17.38 5.35 7.14
C ALA A 56 18.77 5.22 7.80
N ARG A 57 19.84 5.18 6.99
CA ARG A 57 21.23 5.17 7.49
C ARG A 57 21.63 6.42 8.27
N LYS A 58 20.97 7.56 8.02
CA LYS A 58 21.18 8.80 8.80
C LYS A 58 20.46 8.74 10.15
N LEU A 59 19.36 7.99 10.24
CA LEU A 59 18.58 7.82 11.47
C LEU A 59 19.23 6.82 12.43
N ILE A 60 19.90 5.80 11.88
CA ILE A 60 20.61 4.77 12.64
C ILE A 60 22.09 4.86 12.26
N PRO A 61 22.85 5.77 12.91
CA PRO A 61 24.28 5.86 12.66
C PRO A 61 24.93 4.54 13.07
N GLY A 62 25.77 4.01 12.18
CA GLY A 62 26.49 2.77 12.45
C GLY A 62 27.40 2.88 13.67
N GLU A 63 27.73 1.74 14.24
CA GLU A 63 28.63 1.66 15.38
C GLU A 63 30.10 1.85 14.96
N PRO A 64 30.96 2.32 15.89
CA PRO A 64 32.41 2.33 15.72
C PRO A 64 32.99 0.95 15.33
N PHE A 65 34.15 0.96 14.70
CA PHE A 65 34.81 -0.27 14.24
C PHE A 65 35.20 -1.21 15.38
N ASP A 66 35.45 -0.71 16.58
CA ASP A 66 35.82 -1.48 17.76
C ASP A 66 34.62 -1.91 18.63
N ALA A 67 33.39 -1.52 18.25
CA ALA A 67 32.20 -1.89 18.98
C ALA A 67 31.99 -3.43 19.00
N PRO A 68 31.44 -3.98 20.11
CA PRO A 68 31.16 -5.41 20.22
C PRO A 68 30.31 -5.94 19.05
N PRO A 69 30.57 -7.15 18.53
CA PRO A 69 29.84 -7.72 17.41
C PRO A 69 28.31 -7.72 17.58
N LEU A 70 27.82 -8.08 18.77
CA LEU A 70 26.38 -8.05 19.08
C LEU A 70 25.79 -6.66 18.89
N LYS A 71 26.47 -5.62 19.38
CA LYS A 71 25.99 -4.23 19.28
C LYS A 71 25.86 -3.81 17.81
N LYS A 72 26.87 -4.12 16.99
CA LYS A 72 26.83 -3.87 15.53
C LYS A 72 25.67 -4.58 14.85
N MET A 73 25.43 -5.86 15.19
CA MET A 73 24.33 -6.63 14.62
C MET A 73 22.96 -6.08 15.04
N VAL A 74 22.81 -5.63 16.29
CA VAL A 74 21.57 -5.00 16.76
C VAL A 74 21.30 -3.69 16.03
N GLU A 75 22.31 -2.83 15.82
CA GLU A 75 22.12 -1.60 15.03
C GLU A 75 21.80 -1.90 13.56
N GLU A 76 22.44 -2.90 12.96
CA GLU A 76 22.09 -3.35 11.62
C GLU A 76 20.64 -3.87 11.56
N LEU A 77 20.15 -4.62 12.56
CA LEU A 77 18.75 -5.04 12.64
C LEU A 77 17.77 -3.86 12.71
N ARG A 78 18.11 -2.81 13.48
CA ARG A 78 17.30 -1.59 13.57
C ARG A 78 17.23 -0.90 12.20
N LEU A 79 18.36 -0.77 11.51
CA LEU A 79 18.44 -0.23 10.16
C LEU A 79 17.63 -1.07 9.17
N GLN A 80 17.83 -2.39 9.16
CA GLN A 80 17.10 -3.31 8.27
C GLN A 80 15.60 -3.26 8.53
N THR A 81 15.16 -3.04 9.76
CA THR A 81 13.74 -2.82 10.08
C THR A 81 13.21 -1.53 9.47
N LEU A 82 13.92 -0.40 9.59
CA LEU A 82 13.49 0.85 8.92
C LEU A 82 13.47 0.72 7.40
N VAL A 83 14.46 0.04 6.81
CA VAL A 83 14.51 -0.25 5.37
C VAL A 83 13.36 -1.17 4.96
N MET A 84 13.03 -2.16 5.78
CA MET A 84 11.92 -3.08 5.52
C MET A 84 10.58 -2.33 5.49
N VAL A 85 10.31 -1.50 6.50
CA VAL A 85 9.05 -0.76 6.63
C VAL A 85 8.96 0.43 5.66
N GLN A 86 10.11 0.96 5.22
CA GLN A 86 10.21 2.13 4.33
C GLN A 86 9.46 3.35 4.87
N PHE A 87 9.40 3.47 6.20
CA PHE A 87 8.74 4.59 6.87
C PHE A 87 9.47 4.95 8.15
N ARG A 88 9.35 6.21 8.56
CA ARG A 88 10.00 6.73 9.78
C ARG A 88 9.26 6.22 11.01
N GLY A 89 10.00 5.85 12.04
CA GLY A 89 9.46 5.42 13.32
C GLY A 89 10.54 5.23 14.37
N GLU A 90 10.11 5.14 15.62
CA GLU A 90 10.96 4.76 16.74
C GLU A 90 11.35 3.29 16.59
N VAL A 91 12.64 3.00 16.76
CA VAL A 91 13.17 1.64 16.61
C VAL A 91 14.19 1.29 17.69
N ALA A 92 13.98 0.16 18.35
CA ALA A 92 14.87 -0.42 19.35
C ALA A 92 15.03 -1.92 19.09
N GLY A 93 16.20 -2.49 19.35
CA GLY A 93 16.46 -3.91 19.07
C GLY A 93 17.15 -4.62 20.24
N SER A 94 16.90 -5.91 20.38
CA SER A 94 17.60 -6.80 21.29
C SER A 94 17.67 -8.22 20.71
N CYS A 95 18.61 -9.02 21.18
CA CYS A 95 18.71 -10.44 20.83
C CYS A 95 18.50 -11.30 22.06
N LYS A 96 18.00 -12.53 21.86
CA LYS A 96 17.75 -13.45 22.96
C LYS A 96 19.02 -13.69 23.78
N ASP A 97 18.85 -13.67 25.10
CA ASP A 97 19.93 -13.86 26.10
C ASP A 97 21.10 -12.87 25.98
N ASP A 98 20.91 -11.75 25.25
CA ASP A 98 21.93 -10.76 24.91
C ASP A 98 23.20 -11.41 24.33
N LYS A 99 23.02 -12.44 23.50
CA LYS A 99 24.09 -13.24 22.92
C LYS A 99 23.83 -13.54 21.44
N ILE A 100 24.90 -13.78 20.71
CA ILE A 100 24.87 -14.32 19.35
C ILE A 100 25.50 -15.71 19.37
N VAL A 101 24.89 -16.63 18.62
CA VAL A 101 25.41 -17.97 18.40
C VAL A 101 26.48 -17.92 17.30
N PHE A 102 27.73 -17.65 17.67
CA PHE A 102 28.87 -17.59 16.75
C PHE A 102 29.44 -18.97 16.41
N LYS A 103 28.71 -19.73 15.57
CA LYS A 103 29.19 -20.98 14.95
C LYS A 103 28.59 -21.12 13.56
N ALA A 104 29.16 -21.98 12.73
CA ALA A 104 28.61 -22.32 11.41
C ALA A 104 27.13 -22.77 11.53
N GLY A 105 26.25 -22.15 10.75
CA GLY A 105 24.80 -22.39 10.80
C GLY A 105 24.12 -21.95 12.10
N GLY A 106 24.82 -21.17 12.94
CA GLY A 106 24.31 -20.67 14.21
C GLY A 106 23.12 -19.75 14.00
N ILE A 107 22.01 -20.05 14.67
CA ILE A 107 20.78 -19.26 14.63
C ILE A 107 20.63 -18.48 15.92
N THR A 108 20.35 -17.19 15.79
CA THR A 108 20.02 -16.29 16.90
C THR A 108 18.70 -15.60 16.62
N ASP A 109 17.75 -15.72 17.55
CA ASP A 109 16.49 -14.98 17.47
C ASP A 109 16.64 -13.61 18.13
N CYS A 110 16.16 -12.58 17.44
CA CYS A 110 16.20 -11.20 17.89
C CYS A 110 14.82 -10.56 17.75
N MET A 111 14.59 -9.49 18.50
CA MET A 111 13.36 -8.72 18.49
C MET A 111 13.67 -7.27 18.23
N VAL A 112 12.97 -6.67 17.26
CA VAL A 112 13.02 -5.23 17.02
C VAL A 112 11.65 -4.63 17.36
N THR A 113 11.61 -3.68 18.28
CA THR A 113 10.42 -2.86 18.53
C THR A 113 10.39 -1.70 17.54
N TYR A 114 9.39 -1.64 16.67
CA TYR A 114 9.14 -0.53 15.75
C TYR A 114 7.79 0.11 16.07
N ASN A 115 7.76 1.37 16.51
CA ASN A 115 6.55 2.07 16.95
C ASN A 115 5.67 1.21 17.89
N GLY A 116 6.30 0.51 18.83
CA GLY A 116 5.63 -0.40 19.78
C GLY A 116 5.30 -1.81 19.26
N LEU A 117 5.45 -2.08 17.95
CA LEU A 117 5.27 -3.42 17.38
C LEU A 117 6.54 -4.26 17.55
N GLN A 118 6.40 -5.46 18.11
CA GLN A 118 7.49 -6.42 18.26
C GLN A 118 7.69 -7.23 16.97
N VAL A 119 8.68 -6.85 16.18
CA VAL A 119 9.05 -7.49 14.92
C VAL A 119 10.11 -8.56 15.20
N PRO A 120 9.78 -9.85 15.12
CA PRO A 120 10.76 -10.93 15.29
C PRO A 120 11.68 -11.03 14.07
N TRP A 121 12.97 -11.20 14.34
CA TRP A 121 14.04 -11.40 13.37
C TRP A 121 14.83 -12.66 13.71
N GLN A 122 15.37 -13.30 12.68
CA GLN A 122 16.31 -14.39 12.81
C GLN A 122 17.63 -14.02 12.14
N ILE A 123 18.71 -14.14 12.89
CA ILE A 123 20.07 -14.02 12.38
C ILE A 123 20.64 -15.43 12.19
N THR A 124 21.17 -15.72 11.01
CA THR A 124 21.86 -16.99 10.73
C THR A 124 23.28 -16.71 10.29
N VAL A 125 24.25 -17.21 11.06
CA VAL A 125 25.67 -17.23 10.69
C VAL A 125 25.87 -18.24 9.56
N SER A 126 26.65 -17.85 8.55
CA SER A 126 26.90 -18.67 7.36
C SER A 126 27.51 -20.03 7.70
N ASP A 127 27.17 -21.07 6.93
CA ASP A 127 27.68 -22.43 7.13
C ASP A 127 29.19 -22.55 6.85
N ASP A 128 29.77 -21.60 6.11
CA ASP A 128 31.21 -21.53 5.80
C ASP A 128 32.05 -20.84 6.90
N PHE A 129 31.42 -20.39 7.99
CA PHE A 129 32.11 -19.68 9.07
C PHE A 129 33.16 -20.54 9.76
N LYS A 130 34.37 -19.99 9.90
CA LYS A 130 35.46 -20.54 10.71
C LYS A 130 35.79 -19.58 11.84
N GLU A 131 36.14 -20.09 13.01
CA GLU A 131 36.54 -19.25 14.16
C GLU A 131 37.76 -18.36 13.85
N SER A 132 38.59 -18.77 12.88
CA SER A 132 39.73 -17.98 12.38
C SER A 132 39.34 -16.79 11.48
N ASP A 133 38.07 -16.68 11.06
CA ASP A 133 37.65 -15.66 10.11
C ASP A 133 37.64 -14.27 10.75
N MET A 134 38.26 -13.30 10.07
CA MET A 134 38.26 -11.91 10.51
C MET A 134 36.87 -11.24 10.38
N LEU A 135 35.99 -11.79 9.56
CA LEU A 135 34.66 -11.24 9.28
C LEU A 135 33.60 -12.34 9.40
N VAL A 136 32.59 -12.11 10.22
CA VAL A 136 31.44 -13.01 10.35
C VAL A 136 30.45 -12.71 9.23
N LYS A 137 30.24 -13.68 8.34
CA LYS A 137 29.14 -13.63 7.36
C LYS A 137 27.85 -14.12 8.02
N TYR A 138 26.78 -13.36 7.85
CA TYR A 138 25.47 -13.72 8.39
C TYR A 138 24.35 -13.19 7.49
N THR A 139 23.15 -13.73 7.70
CA THR A 139 21.92 -13.25 7.08
C THR A 139 20.94 -12.83 8.16
N MET A 140 20.14 -11.80 7.89
CA MET A 140 19.07 -11.34 8.77
C MET A 140 17.75 -11.49 8.04
N LYS A 141 16.82 -12.25 8.61
CA LYS A 141 15.51 -12.52 8.03
C LYS A 141 14.41 -12.07 8.99
N PRO A 142 13.48 -11.20 8.58
CA PRO A 142 12.31 -10.93 9.38
C PRO A 142 11.38 -12.14 9.37
N LEU A 143 10.88 -12.51 10.54
CA LEU A 143 9.85 -13.55 10.67
C LEU A 143 8.43 -12.96 10.51
N LYS A 144 8.30 -11.64 10.64
CA LYS A 144 7.08 -10.86 10.36
C LYS A 144 7.41 -9.59 9.59
N GLY A 145 6.54 -9.16 8.69
CA GLY A 145 6.58 -7.82 8.12
C GLY A 145 5.66 -6.86 8.88
N VAL A 146 5.81 -5.56 8.63
CA VAL A 146 4.94 -4.52 9.21
C VAL A 146 4.08 -3.94 8.10
N LEU A 147 2.76 -4.09 8.23
CA LEU A 147 1.79 -3.44 7.36
C LEU A 147 1.27 -2.19 8.07
N GLN A 148 1.71 -1.01 7.62
CA GLN A 148 1.29 0.30 8.14
C GLN A 148 0.55 1.07 7.05
N ALA A 149 -0.66 1.56 7.36
CA ALA A 149 -1.51 2.24 6.38
C ALA A 149 -0.79 3.41 5.69
N GLU A 150 -0.07 4.24 6.46
CA GLU A 150 0.67 5.38 5.92
C GLU A 150 1.77 4.97 4.94
N ALA A 151 2.50 3.89 5.25
CA ALA A 151 3.54 3.36 4.37
C ALA A 151 2.94 2.81 3.07
N VAL A 152 1.82 2.06 3.17
CA VAL A 152 1.09 1.56 2.00
C VAL A 152 0.62 2.73 1.11
N HIS A 153 0.01 3.76 1.70
CA HIS A 153 -0.47 4.92 0.94
C HIS A 153 0.68 5.68 0.26
N ALA A 154 1.79 5.91 0.97
CA ALA A 154 2.95 6.61 0.44
C ALA A 154 3.61 5.84 -0.72
N LEU A 155 3.83 4.53 -0.55
CA LEU A 155 4.41 3.67 -1.58
C LEU A 155 3.48 3.50 -2.78
N PHE A 156 2.17 3.34 -2.54
CA PHE A 156 1.18 3.25 -3.62
C PHE A 156 1.14 4.53 -4.43
N ALA A 157 1.13 5.69 -3.77
CA ALA A 157 1.19 6.98 -4.46
C ALA A 157 2.48 7.14 -5.26
N GLU A 158 3.64 6.81 -4.68
CA GLU A 158 4.92 6.89 -5.39
C GLU A 158 4.89 6.06 -6.69
N GLN A 159 4.35 4.85 -6.64
CA GLN A 159 4.32 3.92 -7.76
C GLN A 159 3.25 4.22 -8.81
N TYR A 160 2.04 4.65 -8.40
CA TYR A 160 0.87 4.70 -9.29
C TYR A 160 0.35 6.12 -9.61
N GLN A 161 0.85 7.18 -8.97
CA GLN A 161 0.39 8.57 -9.23
C GLN A 161 0.53 9.04 -10.69
N ARG A 162 1.41 8.41 -11.47
CA ARG A 162 1.60 8.72 -12.91
C ARG A 162 0.68 7.92 -13.83
N LEU A 163 0.05 6.88 -13.30
CA LEU A 163 -0.78 5.95 -14.07
C LEU A 163 -2.27 6.28 -13.96
N GLY A 164 -2.69 6.94 -12.89
CA GLY A 164 -4.09 7.30 -12.68
C GLY A 164 -4.28 8.71 -12.12
N ASP A 165 -5.46 9.26 -12.34
CA ASP A 165 -5.85 10.61 -11.90
C ASP A 165 -6.50 10.62 -10.50
N GLU A 166 -6.86 9.45 -9.98
CA GLU A 166 -7.29 9.26 -8.60
C GLU A 166 -6.74 7.94 -8.05
N LEU A 167 -6.28 7.98 -6.81
CA LEU A 167 -5.75 6.82 -6.08
C LEU A 167 -6.61 6.57 -4.84
N ARG A 168 -7.02 5.33 -4.62
CA ARG A 168 -7.78 4.93 -3.44
C ARG A 168 -7.27 3.62 -2.87
N CYS A 169 -7.46 3.36 -1.58
CA CYS A 169 -7.20 2.07 -0.95
C CYS A 169 -8.37 1.63 -0.08
N ASP A 170 -8.40 0.34 0.24
CA ASP A 170 -9.24 -0.17 1.32
C ASP A 170 -8.90 0.50 2.65
N GLN A 171 -9.80 0.38 3.62
CA GLN A 171 -9.50 0.80 4.99
C GLN A 171 -8.45 -0.14 5.58
N LEU A 172 -7.20 0.32 5.63
CA LEU A 172 -6.09 -0.41 6.21
C LEU A 172 -6.03 -0.22 7.74
N PRO A 173 -5.50 -1.20 8.49
CA PRO A 173 -5.17 -1.03 9.89
C PRO A 173 -4.06 0.00 10.04
N ALA A 174 -4.04 0.72 11.16
CA ALA A 174 -3.01 1.74 11.42
C ALA A 174 -1.60 1.14 11.31
N ALA A 175 -1.34 0.05 12.03
CA ALA A 175 -0.18 -0.80 11.85
C ALA A 175 -0.47 -2.22 12.38
N GLN A 176 0.03 -3.25 11.70
CA GLN A 176 -0.06 -4.64 12.16
C GLN A 176 1.11 -5.50 11.66
N LEU A 177 1.37 -6.61 12.35
CA LEU A 177 2.33 -7.62 11.90
C LEU A 177 1.66 -8.61 10.97
N VAL A 178 2.33 -8.96 9.87
CA VAL A 178 1.84 -9.93 8.89
C VAL A 178 2.90 -10.94 8.50
N GLU A 179 2.46 -12.08 7.97
CA GLU A 179 3.36 -13.12 7.46
C GLU A 179 4.09 -12.66 6.19
N PRO A 180 5.43 -12.71 6.13
CA PRO A 180 6.18 -12.39 4.92
C PRO A 180 5.88 -13.40 3.80
N GLY A 181 5.81 -12.91 2.56
CA GLY A 181 5.56 -13.71 1.37
C GLY A 181 4.11 -14.15 1.18
N LYS A 182 3.16 -13.54 1.90
CA LYS A 182 1.72 -13.78 1.74
C LYS A 182 1.00 -12.51 1.31
N LYS A 183 0.13 -12.68 0.31
CA LYS A 183 -0.81 -11.65 -0.12
C LYS A 183 -1.71 -11.26 1.05
N THR A 184 -1.94 -9.96 1.19
CA THR A 184 -2.95 -9.47 2.12
C THR A 184 -4.33 -9.48 1.43
N GLU A 185 -5.38 -9.27 2.21
CA GLU A 185 -6.73 -9.07 1.67
C GLU A 185 -6.97 -7.65 1.15
N PHE A 186 -6.07 -6.71 1.50
CA PHE A 186 -6.23 -5.30 1.17
C PHE A 186 -5.85 -5.01 -0.28
N LYS A 187 -6.58 -4.08 -0.88
CA LYS A 187 -6.35 -3.59 -2.22
C LYS A 187 -6.23 -2.08 -2.24
N CYS A 188 -5.38 -1.62 -3.14
CA CYS A 188 -5.37 -0.25 -3.61
C CYS A 188 -5.87 -0.21 -5.04
N GLN A 189 -6.26 0.96 -5.51
CA GLN A 189 -6.94 1.16 -6.77
C GLN A 189 -6.52 2.49 -7.37
N TYR A 190 -6.28 2.50 -8.67
CA TYR A 190 -6.09 3.73 -9.42
C TYR A 190 -7.12 3.84 -10.53
N ARG A 191 -7.61 5.06 -10.73
CA ARG A 191 -8.55 5.40 -11.80
C ARG A 191 -7.79 5.82 -13.04
N THR A 192 -8.14 5.26 -14.19
CA THR A 192 -7.63 5.68 -15.50
C THR A 192 -8.76 6.19 -16.36
N VAL A 193 -8.51 7.26 -17.10
CA VAL A 193 -9.45 7.84 -18.06
C VAL A 193 -8.90 7.66 -19.47
N SER A 194 -9.67 7.02 -20.35
CA SER A 194 -9.31 6.79 -21.76
C SER A 194 -10.42 7.25 -22.71
N GLY A 195 -10.16 7.16 -24.03
CA GLY A 195 -11.16 7.46 -25.06
C GLY A 195 -11.68 8.90 -25.04
N ASN A 196 -10.80 9.88 -24.80
CA ASN A 196 -11.15 11.30 -24.65
C ASN A 196 -12.13 11.58 -23.50
N GLY A 197 -12.00 10.87 -22.37
CA GLY A 197 -12.87 11.06 -21.21
C GLY A 197 -14.09 10.14 -21.18
N ARG A 198 -14.26 9.27 -22.17
CA ARG A 198 -15.48 8.44 -22.34
C ARG A 198 -15.40 7.06 -21.70
N GLN A 199 -14.25 6.68 -21.16
CA GLN A 199 -14.08 5.42 -20.47
C GLN A 199 -13.31 5.64 -19.18
N ILE A 200 -13.93 5.27 -18.07
CA ILE A 200 -13.33 5.30 -16.74
C ILE A 200 -13.15 3.86 -16.29
N THR A 201 -11.90 3.49 -16.00
CA THR A 201 -11.56 2.16 -15.49
C THR A 201 -10.94 2.29 -14.11
N LEU A 202 -11.43 1.49 -13.17
CA LEU A 202 -10.84 1.33 -11.85
C LEU A 202 -9.98 0.06 -11.85
N ARG A 203 -8.68 0.20 -11.58
CA ARG A 203 -7.74 -0.92 -11.57
C ARG A 203 -7.31 -1.22 -10.15
N ASP A 204 -7.76 -2.35 -9.63
CA ASP A 204 -7.33 -2.88 -8.34
C ASP A 204 -5.92 -3.45 -8.42
N VAL A 205 -5.17 -3.27 -7.34
CA VAL A 205 -3.82 -3.78 -7.10
C VAL A 205 -3.80 -4.35 -5.70
N THR A 206 -3.30 -5.58 -5.55
CA THR A 206 -3.30 -6.24 -4.24
C THR A 206 -2.09 -5.76 -3.44
N VAL A 207 -2.32 -5.39 -2.18
CA VAL A 207 -1.24 -5.10 -1.23
C VAL A 207 -0.65 -6.43 -0.77
N ASP A 208 0.66 -6.57 -0.92
CA ASP A 208 1.42 -7.76 -0.55
C ASP A 208 2.53 -7.38 0.44
N VAL A 209 2.98 -8.36 1.22
CA VAL A 209 4.20 -8.24 2.00
C VAL A 209 5.19 -9.27 1.48
N SER A 210 6.27 -8.77 0.88
CA SER A 210 7.30 -9.59 0.26
C SER A 210 7.95 -10.56 1.26
N ARG A 211 8.72 -11.53 0.75
CA ARG A 211 9.52 -12.45 1.59
C ARG A 211 10.55 -11.74 2.48
N ARG A 212 10.86 -10.47 2.18
CA ARG A 212 11.74 -9.61 3.00
C ARG A 212 10.96 -8.76 4.01
N GLY A 213 9.65 -8.92 4.13
CA GLY A 213 8.80 -8.18 5.06
C GLY A 213 8.41 -6.77 4.59
N SER A 214 8.90 -6.32 3.43
CA SER A 214 8.53 -5.03 2.83
C SER A 214 7.20 -5.09 2.09
N ILE A 215 6.47 -3.97 2.12
CA ILE A 215 5.23 -3.76 1.36
C ILE A 215 5.53 -3.79 -0.15
N ALA A 216 4.68 -4.48 -0.90
CA ALA A 216 4.73 -4.57 -2.36
C ALA A 216 3.30 -4.55 -2.94
N PHE A 217 3.22 -4.41 -4.26
CA PHE A 217 1.96 -4.31 -4.99
C PHE A 217 1.97 -5.28 -6.18
N LEU A 218 0.89 -6.06 -6.32
CA LEU A 218 0.71 -7.11 -7.33
C LEU A 218 -0.56 -6.91 -8.16
#